data_AF-S0F2Y2-F1
#
_entry.id   AF-S0F2Y2-F1
#
_cell.length_a   1.000
_cell.length_b   1.000
_cell.length_c   1.000
_cell.angle_alpha   90.00
_cell.angle_beta   90.00
_cell.angle_gamma   90.00
#
_symmetry.space_group_name_H-M   'P 1'
#
loop_
_entity.id
_entity.type
_entity.pdbx_description
1 polymer ?
#
loop_
_entity_poly.entity_id
_entity_poly.type
_entity_poly.pdbx_seq_one_letter_code
_entity_poly.pdbx_strand_id
1 'polypeptide(L)'
;MVRSLLTFVPKPPLLLSNKPILPLTALVCRHRSTWRCATNSPAPGPPSTPLASTKSASTPSVHNHYRPARCASISRQTRETSVSVTVDLDGTGQCDVQTGIPFLDHMLHQLSSHGLLDLHIRADGDYWIDDHHTNEDVGITLGMAIAKALGDKKGIRRFGHFVAPLDESLIEVVLDFSGRPHVEYGLQIPTEKVGKYDTQLVREFYMAVAGNAQMTLHVNQRAGLNSHHIIEASFKAFARAMRMAVELDPRRLDSIPSSKGALTDDVALQN
;
A
#
# COMPACT_ATOMS: atom_id res chain seq x y z
N MET A 1 13.43 42.76 -50.70
CA MET A 1 12.67 43.23 -49.52
C MET A 1 13.31 42.64 -48.28
N VAL A 2 14.04 43.48 -47.54
CA VAL A 2 14.80 43.11 -46.34
C VAL A 2 13.84 43.10 -45.15
N ARG A 3 13.73 41.99 -44.41
CA ARG A 3 13.01 41.96 -43.12
C ARG A 3 13.96 41.56 -41.99
N SER A 4 14.05 42.50 -41.06
CA SER A 4 14.90 42.62 -39.88
C SER A 4 14.94 41.38 -38.99
N LEU A 5 16.16 41.00 -38.58
CA LEU A 5 16.40 40.28 -37.34
C LEU A 5 16.12 41.23 -36.16
N LEU A 6 15.47 40.72 -35.10
CA LEU A 6 15.45 41.34 -33.78
C LEU A 6 16.12 40.39 -32.80
N THR A 7 17.31 40.78 -32.36
CA THR A 7 18.12 40.14 -31.33
C THR A 7 17.61 40.54 -29.95
N PHE A 8 17.38 39.58 -29.05
CA PHE A 8 16.89 39.83 -27.70
C PHE A 8 17.79 39.13 -26.67
N VAL A 9 18.66 39.87 -25.97
CA VAL A 9 19.43 39.42 -24.78
C VAL A 9 19.92 40.68 -24.02
N PRO A 10 20.19 40.67 -22.70
CA PRO A 10 19.33 40.39 -21.54
C PRO A 10 19.33 41.60 -20.54
N LYS A 11 18.60 41.51 -19.42
CA LYS A 11 18.67 42.48 -18.30
C LYS A 11 19.11 41.77 -17.00
N PRO A 12 20.20 42.17 -16.33
CA PRO A 12 20.61 41.62 -15.03
C PRO A 12 20.21 42.57 -13.87
N PRO A 13 20.44 42.23 -12.59
CA PRO A 13 19.45 41.66 -11.68
C PRO A 13 19.02 42.64 -10.57
N LEU A 14 17.87 42.39 -9.94
CA LEU A 14 17.48 43.07 -8.70
C LEU A 14 17.91 42.21 -7.49
N LEU A 15 18.87 42.73 -6.75
CA LEU A 15 19.32 42.25 -5.45
C LEU A 15 18.21 42.45 -4.42
N LEU A 16 17.74 41.37 -3.80
CA LEU A 16 16.89 41.41 -2.61
C LEU A 16 17.65 40.86 -1.41
N SER A 17 17.77 41.76 -0.43
CA SER A 17 18.26 41.64 0.94
C SER A 17 18.14 40.28 1.61
N ASN A 18 19.28 39.78 2.09
CA ASN A 18 19.40 38.79 3.15
C ASN A 18 18.82 39.34 4.46
N LYS A 19 17.87 38.61 5.07
CA LYS A 19 17.52 38.72 6.49
C LYS A 19 17.80 37.39 7.18
N PRO A 20 18.39 37.39 8.39
CA PRO A 20 18.70 36.16 9.11
C PRO A 20 17.41 35.55 9.70
N ILE A 21 17.22 34.25 9.47
CA ILE A 21 16.18 33.45 10.11
C ILE A 21 16.80 32.81 11.35
N LEU A 22 16.19 33.06 12.51
CA LEU A 22 16.54 32.50 13.82
C LEU A 22 16.32 30.98 13.87
N PRO A 23 17.08 30.22 14.69
CA PRO A 23 16.95 28.78 14.75
C PRO A 23 15.68 28.38 15.51
N LEU A 24 14.82 27.59 14.87
CA LEU A 24 13.72 26.91 15.54
C LEU A 24 14.31 25.73 16.32
N THR A 25 14.23 25.80 17.64
CA THR A 25 14.55 24.70 18.54
C THR A 25 13.65 23.50 18.24
N ALA A 26 14.30 22.35 18.04
CA ALA A 26 13.64 21.07 17.83
C ALA A 26 12.84 20.67 19.09
N LEU A 27 11.52 20.81 19.02
CA LEU A 27 10.61 20.17 19.97
C LEU A 27 10.47 18.70 19.56
N VAL A 28 11.23 17.83 20.21
CA VAL A 28 11.08 16.39 20.11
C VAL A 28 9.71 16.01 20.71
N CYS A 29 8.70 15.91 19.86
CA CYS A 29 7.41 15.34 20.23
C CYS A 29 7.53 13.81 20.17
N ARG A 30 7.88 13.18 21.30
CA ARG A 30 7.72 11.72 21.45
C ARG A 30 6.23 11.41 21.56
N HIS A 31 5.56 11.19 20.44
CA HIS A 31 4.30 10.46 20.42
C HIS A 31 4.61 8.97 20.25
N ARG A 32 4.53 8.21 21.34
CA ARG A 32 4.35 6.75 21.27
C ARG A 32 2.92 6.51 20.79
N SER A 33 2.71 6.44 19.48
CA SER A 33 1.51 5.82 18.93
C SER A 33 1.61 4.32 19.20
N THR A 34 0.76 3.80 20.09
CA THR A 34 0.65 2.36 20.27
C THR A 34 -0.15 1.79 19.12
N TRP A 35 0.54 1.36 18.06
CA TRP A 35 0.01 0.51 17.02
C TRP A 35 -0.45 -0.80 17.64
N ARG A 36 -1.77 -0.98 17.82
CA ARG A 36 -2.39 -2.23 18.26
C ARG A 36 -3.53 -2.52 17.31
N CYS A 37 -3.53 -3.70 16.68
CA CYS A 37 -4.75 -4.21 16.05
C CYS A 37 -5.82 -4.25 17.15
N ALA A 38 -6.93 -3.54 16.95
CA ALA A 38 -8.00 -3.46 17.93
C ALA A 38 -8.63 -4.85 18.12
N THR A 39 -8.46 -5.44 19.31
CA THR A 39 -9.25 -6.61 19.73
C THR A 39 -10.57 -6.08 20.27
N ASN A 40 -11.62 -6.11 19.45
CA ASN A 40 -12.96 -5.75 19.88
C ASN A 40 -13.50 -6.82 20.83
N SER A 41 -13.42 -6.57 22.15
CA SER A 41 -14.23 -7.25 23.17
C SER A 41 -15.33 -6.29 23.63
N PRO A 42 -16.62 -6.65 23.55
CA PRO A 42 -17.69 -5.78 24.05
C PRO A 42 -17.65 -5.74 25.59
N ALA A 43 -17.69 -4.54 26.16
CA ALA A 43 -17.87 -4.34 27.60
C ALA A 43 -19.29 -4.76 28.02
N PRO A 44 -19.48 -5.37 29.21
CA PRO A 44 -20.81 -5.71 29.69
C PRO A 44 -21.59 -4.44 30.08
N GLY A 45 -22.76 -4.26 29.47
CA GLY A 45 -23.69 -3.18 29.83
C GLY A 45 -24.42 -3.45 31.16
N PRO A 46 -24.96 -2.41 31.81
CA PRO A 46 -25.66 -2.54 33.09
C PRO A 46 -27.04 -3.20 32.91
N PRO A 47 -27.59 -3.82 33.98
CA PRO A 47 -28.90 -4.47 33.91
C PRO A 47 -30.03 -3.42 33.85
N SER A 48 -30.89 -3.54 32.84
CA SER A 48 -32.13 -2.74 32.72
C SER A 48 -33.34 -3.53 33.24
N THR A 49 -34.15 -2.88 34.07
CA THR A 49 -35.46 -3.33 34.57
C THR A 49 -36.53 -3.38 33.47
N PRO A 50 -37.59 -4.21 33.58
CA PRO A 50 -38.57 -4.38 32.52
C PRO A 50 -39.69 -3.34 32.63
N LEU A 51 -40.09 -2.74 31.51
CA LEU A 51 -41.36 -2.04 31.36
C LEU A 51 -42.12 -2.59 30.15
N ALA A 52 -43.44 -2.57 30.26
CA ALA A 52 -44.42 -3.39 29.56
C ALA A 52 -44.52 -3.23 28.04
N SER A 53 -45.06 -4.29 27.44
CA SER A 53 -45.27 -4.57 26.02
C SER A 53 -46.21 -3.59 25.30
N THR A 54 -45.74 -3.06 24.18
CA THR A 54 -46.61 -2.65 23.05
C THR A 54 -46.07 -3.29 21.78
N LYS A 55 -46.94 -3.97 21.02
CA LYS A 55 -46.60 -4.65 19.76
C LYS A 55 -46.36 -3.60 18.68
N SER A 56 -45.10 -3.30 18.38
CA SER A 56 -44.69 -2.50 17.22
C SER A 56 -44.19 -3.40 16.09
N ALA A 57 -44.57 -3.08 14.86
CA ALA A 57 -44.21 -3.80 13.64
C ALA A 57 -42.72 -4.14 13.55
N SER A 58 -42.42 -5.34 13.07
CA SER A 58 -41.06 -5.89 12.91
C SER A 58 -40.26 -5.08 11.89
N THR A 59 -39.44 -4.16 12.37
CA THR A 59 -38.31 -3.59 11.63
C THR A 59 -37.41 -4.74 11.16
N PRO A 60 -36.92 -4.76 9.90
CA PRO A 60 -35.93 -5.75 9.50
C PRO A 60 -34.72 -5.59 10.41
N SER A 61 -34.39 -6.66 11.13
CA SER A 61 -33.17 -6.73 11.92
C SER A 61 -32.00 -6.52 10.97
N VAL A 62 -31.38 -5.35 11.03
CA VAL A 62 -30.07 -5.13 10.41
C VAL A 62 -29.14 -6.08 11.14
N HIS A 63 -28.89 -7.24 10.54
CA HIS A 63 -27.83 -8.13 10.99
C HIS A 63 -26.55 -7.32 10.88
N ASN A 64 -26.09 -6.81 12.01
CA ASN A 64 -24.78 -6.21 12.13
C ASN A 64 -23.80 -7.36 11.88
N HIS A 65 -23.41 -7.56 10.62
CA HIS A 65 -22.40 -8.54 10.23
C HIS A 65 -21.08 -8.07 10.83
N TYR A 66 -20.87 -8.41 12.10
CA TYR A 66 -19.62 -8.18 12.79
C TYR A 66 -18.54 -8.97 12.04
N ARG A 67 -17.75 -8.26 11.24
CA ARG A 67 -16.57 -8.82 10.59
C ARG A 67 -15.36 -8.53 11.47
N PRO A 68 -14.47 -9.52 11.67
CA PRO A 68 -13.21 -9.27 12.33
C PRO A 68 -12.43 -8.21 11.56
N ALA A 69 -11.70 -7.35 12.27
CA ALA A 69 -10.86 -6.32 11.67
C ALA A 69 -9.86 -6.96 10.69
N ARG A 70 -9.69 -6.36 9.51
CA ARG A 70 -8.76 -6.85 8.48
C ARG A 70 -7.36 -6.27 8.69
N CYS A 71 -6.85 -6.53 9.88
CA CYS A 71 -5.54 -6.11 10.38
C CYS A 71 -4.64 -7.32 10.61
N ALA A 72 -3.39 -7.26 10.18
CA ALA A 72 -2.42 -8.33 10.41
C ALA A 72 -1.01 -7.79 10.66
N SER A 73 -0.31 -8.45 11.58
CA SER A 73 1.12 -8.24 11.82
C SER A 73 1.91 -9.50 11.48
N ILE A 74 3.05 -9.31 10.80
CA ILE A 74 4.04 -10.33 10.47
C ILE A 74 5.42 -9.80 10.83
N SER A 75 6.26 -10.64 11.44
CA SER A 75 7.67 -10.39 11.64
C SER A 75 8.47 -11.52 11.02
N ARG A 76 9.57 -11.18 10.32
CA ARG A 76 10.47 -12.11 9.66
C ARG A 76 11.91 -11.72 9.98
N GLN A 77 12.73 -12.69 10.32
CA GLN A 77 14.14 -12.47 10.65
C GLN A 77 15.01 -13.52 9.96
N THR A 78 16.07 -13.07 9.30
CA THR A 78 17.09 -13.90 8.66
C THR A 78 18.46 -13.50 9.20
N ARG A 79 19.53 -13.97 8.56
CA ARG A 79 20.89 -13.47 8.84
C ARG A 79 21.19 -12.13 8.17
N GLU A 80 20.40 -11.75 7.18
CA GLU A 80 20.56 -10.55 6.36
C GLU A 80 19.67 -9.42 6.86
N THR A 81 18.42 -9.73 7.28
CA THR A 81 17.44 -8.71 7.66
C THR A 81 16.59 -9.09 8.87
N SER A 82 15.99 -8.08 9.48
CA SER A 82 14.92 -8.16 10.47
C SER A 82 13.81 -7.20 10.07
N VAL A 83 12.66 -7.74 9.67
CA VAL A 83 11.54 -6.96 9.14
C VAL A 83 10.27 -7.24 9.94
N SER A 84 9.55 -6.18 10.28
CA SER A 84 8.20 -6.27 10.85
C SER A 84 7.23 -5.36 10.10
N VAL A 85 6.07 -5.91 9.75
CA VAL A 85 5.00 -5.20 9.05
C VAL A 85 3.70 -5.40 9.80
N THR A 86 2.95 -4.32 10.00
CA THR A 86 1.52 -4.33 10.33
C THR A 86 0.76 -3.60 9.24
N VAL A 87 -0.32 -4.21 8.74
CA VAL A 87 -1.24 -3.63 7.76
C VAL A 87 -2.67 -3.66 8.28
N ASP A 88 -3.40 -2.58 8.08
CA ASP A 88 -4.86 -2.55 8.16
C ASP A 88 -5.44 -2.24 6.77
N LEU A 89 -6.23 -3.18 6.22
CA LEU A 89 -6.88 -3.04 4.92
C LEU A 89 -8.08 -2.10 4.95
N ASP A 90 -8.63 -1.82 6.15
CA ASP A 90 -9.75 -0.91 6.41
C ASP A 90 -9.28 0.42 7.02
N GLY A 91 -8.03 0.79 6.75
CA GLY A 91 -7.37 1.96 7.32
C GLY A 91 -7.85 3.30 6.77
N THR A 92 -7.08 4.33 7.11
CA THR A 92 -7.30 5.73 6.70
C THR A 92 -6.13 6.31 5.91
N GLY A 93 -5.07 5.53 5.69
CA GLY A 93 -3.84 5.96 5.02
C GLY A 93 -2.78 6.49 5.99
N GLN A 94 -2.81 6.06 7.25
CA GLN A 94 -1.74 6.35 8.21
C GLN A 94 -0.51 5.51 7.87
N CYS A 95 0.64 6.16 7.79
CA CYS A 95 1.86 5.51 7.35
C CYS A 95 3.02 5.87 8.27
N ASP A 96 3.62 4.85 8.89
CA ASP A 96 4.79 4.95 9.74
C ASP A 96 5.79 3.87 9.32
N VAL A 97 6.67 4.23 8.39
CA VAL A 97 7.56 3.31 7.69
C VAL A 97 9.01 3.75 7.90
N GLN A 98 9.87 2.80 8.26
CA GLN A 98 11.31 2.98 8.36
C GLN A 98 11.98 1.70 7.84
N THR A 99 12.27 1.66 6.54
CA THR A 99 12.93 0.52 5.90
C THR A 99 14.45 0.66 5.81
N GLY A 100 14.99 1.83 6.15
CA GLY A 100 16.40 2.17 5.89
C GLY A 100 16.67 2.60 4.44
N ILE A 101 15.71 2.42 3.53
CA ILE A 101 15.79 2.81 2.11
C ILE A 101 14.82 3.99 1.86
N PRO A 102 15.30 5.25 1.82
CA PRO A 102 14.41 6.42 1.81
C PRO A 102 13.45 6.50 0.62
N PHE A 103 13.85 6.00 -0.55
CA PHE A 103 12.98 6.00 -1.72
C PHE A 103 11.87 4.93 -1.60
N LEU A 104 12.18 3.76 -1.05
CA LEU A 104 11.18 2.74 -0.76
C LEU A 104 10.20 3.22 0.32
N ASP A 105 10.68 3.92 1.35
CA ASP A 105 9.82 4.56 2.36
C ASP A 105 8.81 5.51 1.68
N HIS A 106 9.28 6.37 0.77
CA HIS A 106 8.42 7.27 -0.01
C HIS A 106 7.39 6.50 -0.87
N MET A 107 7.79 5.39 -1.49
CA MET A 107 6.87 4.55 -2.27
C MET A 107 5.80 3.87 -1.40
N LEU A 108 6.17 3.38 -0.21
CA LEU A 108 5.24 2.79 0.75
C LEU A 108 4.27 3.84 1.33
N HIS A 109 4.70 5.09 1.45
CA HIS A 109 3.81 6.21 1.74
C HIS A 109 2.75 6.40 0.65
N GLN A 110 3.10 6.27 -0.63
CA GLN A 110 2.11 6.33 -1.72
C GLN A 110 1.12 5.17 -1.65
N LEU A 111 1.61 3.96 -1.34
CA LEU A 111 0.78 2.78 -1.15
C LEU A 111 -0.26 2.97 -0.06
N SER A 112 0.16 3.46 1.11
CA SER A 112 -0.74 3.78 2.23
C SER A 112 -1.74 4.88 1.87
N SER A 113 -1.25 6.04 1.39
CA SER A 113 -2.08 7.22 1.16
C SER A 113 -3.16 7.00 0.10
N HIS A 114 -2.82 6.38 -1.03
CA HIS A 114 -3.76 6.17 -2.12
C HIS A 114 -4.60 4.91 -1.96
N GLY A 115 -4.08 3.92 -1.23
CA GLY A 115 -4.79 2.69 -0.89
C GLY A 115 -5.76 2.84 0.29
N LEU A 116 -5.59 3.89 1.11
CA LEU A 116 -6.20 4.02 2.44
C LEU A 116 -5.88 2.81 3.35
N LEU A 117 -4.62 2.39 3.30
CA LEU A 117 -4.13 1.29 4.13
C LEU A 117 -3.34 1.90 5.27
N ASP A 118 -3.56 1.44 6.49
CA ASP A 118 -2.68 1.86 7.57
C ASP A 118 -1.46 0.93 7.57
N LEU A 119 -0.26 1.49 7.45
CA LEU A 119 1.01 0.76 7.34
C LEU A 119 1.96 1.15 8.47
N HIS A 120 2.44 0.14 9.20
CA HIS A 120 3.56 0.27 10.12
C HIS A 120 4.65 -0.73 9.73
N ILE A 121 5.81 -0.22 9.31
CA ILE A 121 6.91 -1.06 8.80
C ILE A 121 8.22 -0.65 9.47
N ARG A 122 8.96 -1.64 9.94
CA ARG A 122 10.36 -1.50 10.42
C ARG A 122 11.22 -2.54 9.73
N ALA A 123 12.34 -2.12 9.16
CA ALA A 123 13.36 -3.01 8.67
C ALA A 123 14.75 -2.59 9.19
N ASP A 124 15.55 -3.59 9.50
CA ASP A 124 16.99 -3.47 9.72
C ASP A 124 17.66 -4.53 8.84
N GLY A 125 18.68 -4.14 8.09
CA GLY A 125 19.26 -4.99 7.05
C GLY A 125 20.71 -4.65 6.76
N ASP A 126 21.28 -5.40 5.83
CA ASP A 126 22.69 -5.37 5.47
C ASP A 126 23.03 -4.33 4.40
N TYR A 127 22.61 -3.08 4.60
CA TYR A 127 22.75 -1.95 3.66
C TYR A 127 24.19 -1.66 3.17
N TRP A 128 25.20 -2.23 3.84
CA TRP A 128 26.60 -2.13 3.42
C TRP A 128 26.94 -3.07 2.25
N ILE A 129 26.11 -4.07 1.96
CA ILE A 129 26.19 -4.91 0.77
C ILE A 129 25.45 -4.20 -0.36
N ASP A 130 24.13 -4.10 -0.26
CA ASP A 130 23.24 -3.31 -1.11
C ASP A 130 21.84 -3.18 -0.47
N ASP A 131 20.88 -2.63 -1.21
CA ASP A 131 19.48 -2.49 -0.78
C ASP A 131 18.62 -3.74 -1.06
N HIS A 132 19.18 -4.78 -1.69
CA HIS A 132 18.41 -5.89 -2.28
C HIS A 132 17.67 -6.71 -1.23
N HIS A 133 18.39 -7.26 -0.25
CA HIS A 133 17.79 -8.13 0.76
C HIS A 133 16.72 -7.38 1.56
N THR A 134 16.99 -6.12 1.93
CA THR A 134 16.01 -5.32 2.67
C THR A 134 14.76 -5.01 1.81
N ASN A 135 14.93 -4.63 0.55
CA ASN A 135 13.80 -4.35 -0.34
C ASN A 135 12.94 -5.61 -0.57
N GLU A 136 13.57 -6.75 -0.86
CA GLU A 136 12.88 -8.02 -1.07
C GLU A 136 12.15 -8.45 0.21
N ASP A 137 12.82 -8.45 1.36
CA ASP A 137 12.25 -8.94 2.62
C ASP A 137 11.13 -8.03 3.16
N VAL A 138 11.18 -6.73 2.89
CA VAL A 138 10.05 -5.81 3.09
C VAL A 138 8.88 -6.22 2.20
N GLY A 139 9.12 -6.50 0.92
CA GLY A 139 8.08 -6.96 -0.01
C GLY A 139 7.45 -8.30 0.41
N ILE A 140 8.27 -9.28 0.81
CA ILE A 140 7.82 -10.59 1.30
C ILE A 140 6.92 -10.41 2.52
N THR A 141 7.41 -9.68 3.52
CA THR A 141 6.72 -9.52 4.81
C THR A 141 5.41 -8.73 4.63
N LEU A 142 5.40 -7.71 3.76
CA LEU A 142 4.20 -6.98 3.39
C LEU A 142 3.18 -7.86 2.67
N GLY A 143 3.62 -8.67 1.69
CA GLY A 143 2.74 -9.60 0.99
C GLY A 143 2.09 -10.61 1.94
N MET A 144 2.87 -11.20 2.85
CA MET A 144 2.36 -12.11 3.89
C MET A 144 1.32 -11.43 4.79
N ALA A 145 1.57 -10.18 5.18
CA ALA A 145 0.65 -9.43 6.03
C ALA A 145 -0.67 -9.13 5.30
N ILE A 146 -0.61 -8.75 4.01
CA ILE A 146 -1.79 -8.56 3.16
C ILE A 146 -2.60 -9.86 3.03
N ALA A 147 -1.95 -10.98 2.73
CA ALA A 147 -2.63 -12.28 2.63
C ALA A 147 -3.33 -12.66 3.94
N LYS A 148 -2.65 -12.48 5.08
CA LYS A 148 -3.21 -12.76 6.40
C LYS A 148 -4.39 -11.84 6.73
N ALA A 149 -4.30 -10.55 6.43
CA ALA A 149 -5.38 -9.58 6.65
C ALA A 149 -6.61 -9.83 5.75
N LEU A 150 -6.41 -10.39 4.55
CA LEU A 150 -7.49 -10.78 3.64
C LEU A 150 -8.29 -12.01 4.12
N GLY A 151 -7.67 -12.89 4.90
CA GLY A 151 -8.31 -14.11 5.39
C GLY A 151 -8.85 -15.00 4.27
N ASP A 152 -10.12 -15.40 4.37
CA ASP A 152 -10.77 -16.31 3.41
C ASP A 152 -11.24 -15.62 2.11
N LYS A 153 -10.96 -14.32 1.95
CA LYS A 153 -11.30 -13.51 0.77
C LYS A 153 -12.81 -13.48 0.47
N LYS A 154 -13.69 -13.77 1.45
CA LYS A 154 -15.15 -13.68 1.25
C LYS A 154 -15.61 -12.23 1.17
N GLY A 155 -16.44 -11.97 0.17
CA GLY A 155 -17.13 -10.69 0.01
C GLY A 155 -16.28 -9.53 -0.46
N ILE A 156 -15.02 -9.74 -0.83
CA ILE A 156 -14.22 -8.71 -1.49
C ILE A 156 -14.59 -8.62 -2.98
N ARG A 157 -14.24 -7.52 -3.64
CA ARG A 157 -14.36 -7.41 -5.11
C ARG A 157 -13.40 -8.32 -5.86
N ARG A 158 -12.30 -8.73 -5.23
CA ARG A 158 -11.25 -9.63 -5.72
C ARG A 158 -10.38 -9.03 -6.82
N PHE A 159 -10.99 -8.39 -7.81
CA PHE A 159 -10.31 -7.74 -8.92
C PHE A 159 -10.17 -6.25 -8.66
N GLY A 160 -9.02 -5.72 -9.04
CA GLY A 160 -8.70 -4.30 -8.99
C GLY A 160 -8.02 -3.86 -10.26
N HIS A 161 -8.33 -2.66 -10.72
CA HIS A 161 -7.61 -2.03 -11.81
C HIS A 161 -7.55 -0.53 -11.58
N PHE A 162 -6.45 0.09 -11.98
CA PHE A 162 -6.32 1.54 -11.98
C PHE A 162 -5.24 1.99 -12.95
N VAL A 163 -5.43 3.16 -13.55
CA VAL A 163 -4.41 3.84 -14.36
C VAL A 163 -4.10 5.15 -13.67
N ALA A 164 -2.84 5.34 -13.26
CA ALA A 164 -2.40 6.56 -12.59
C ALA A 164 -1.39 7.32 -13.48
N PRO A 165 -1.61 8.62 -13.71
CA PRO A 165 -0.59 9.49 -14.24
C PRO A 165 0.32 10.03 -13.13
N LEU A 166 1.52 10.43 -13.52
CA LEU A 166 2.34 11.41 -12.81
C LEU A 166 3.13 12.18 -13.85
N ASP A 167 2.75 13.44 -14.06
CA ASP A 167 3.24 14.28 -15.15
C ASP A 167 3.18 13.56 -16.52
N GLU A 168 4.32 13.30 -17.15
CA GLU A 168 4.40 12.61 -18.45
C GLU A 168 4.26 11.08 -18.36
N SER A 169 4.34 10.52 -17.15
CA SER A 169 4.24 9.09 -16.90
C SER A 169 2.79 8.65 -16.74
N LEU A 170 2.47 7.47 -17.28
CA LEU A 170 1.15 6.85 -17.21
C LEU A 170 1.31 5.35 -17.02
N ILE A 171 0.90 4.84 -15.86
CA ILE A 171 1.03 3.43 -15.50
C ILE A 171 -0.34 2.81 -15.25
N GLU A 172 -0.57 1.64 -15.83
CA GLU A 172 -1.73 0.80 -15.56
C GLU A 172 -1.33 -0.35 -14.64
N VAL A 173 -2.14 -0.58 -13.60
CA VAL A 173 -2.03 -1.77 -12.76
C VAL A 173 -3.36 -2.50 -12.74
N VAL A 174 -3.29 -3.83 -12.91
CA VAL A 174 -4.43 -4.74 -12.80
C VAL A 174 -4.03 -5.88 -11.87
N LEU A 175 -4.89 -6.25 -10.92
CA LEU A 175 -4.62 -7.34 -10.00
C LEU A 175 -5.86 -8.19 -9.70
N ASP A 176 -5.60 -9.44 -9.36
CA ASP A 176 -6.57 -10.45 -8.90
C ASP A 176 -6.00 -11.11 -7.64
N PHE A 177 -6.72 -11.04 -6.51
CA PHE A 177 -6.43 -11.84 -5.31
C PHE A 177 -6.79 -13.32 -5.52
N SER A 178 -6.19 -13.89 -6.55
CA SER A 178 -6.54 -15.15 -7.18
C SER A 178 -6.18 -16.39 -6.36
N GLY A 179 -5.25 -16.25 -5.42
CA GLY A 179 -4.56 -17.37 -4.79
C GLY A 179 -3.39 -17.90 -5.61
N ARG A 180 -3.11 -17.31 -6.80
CA ARG A 180 -2.08 -17.77 -7.73
C ARG A 180 -1.03 -16.67 -7.94
N PRO A 181 0.17 -16.83 -7.36
CA PRO A 181 1.31 -15.95 -7.61
C PRO A 181 1.63 -15.80 -9.09
N HIS A 182 1.53 -14.58 -9.61
CA HIS A 182 1.99 -14.25 -10.95
C HIS A 182 2.23 -12.75 -11.07
N VAL A 183 3.30 -12.37 -11.76
CA VAL A 183 3.61 -10.96 -12.04
C VAL A 183 4.00 -10.81 -13.50
N GLU A 184 3.26 -9.98 -14.21
CA GLU A 184 3.67 -9.41 -15.49
C GLU A 184 4.18 -7.98 -15.24
N TYR A 185 5.43 -7.73 -15.60
CA TYR A 185 6.13 -6.47 -15.28
C TYR A 185 6.64 -5.81 -16.54
N GLY A 186 6.02 -4.68 -16.90
CA GLY A 186 6.26 -3.94 -18.13
C GLY A 186 6.77 -2.52 -17.92
N LEU A 187 7.37 -2.19 -16.77
CA LEU A 187 8.01 -0.88 -16.58
C LEU A 187 9.37 -0.84 -17.29
N GLN A 188 9.62 0.25 -18.02
CA GLN A 188 10.87 0.57 -18.68
C GLN A 188 11.46 1.80 -18.00
N ILE A 189 12.31 1.56 -17.00
CA ILE A 189 12.90 2.62 -16.18
C ILE A 189 14.28 2.98 -16.77
N PRO A 190 14.47 4.20 -17.32
CA PRO A 190 15.64 4.52 -18.15
C PRO A 190 16.92 4.85 -17.38
N THR A 191 16.88 4.91 -16.05
CA THR A 191 18.07 5.19 -15.21
C THR A 191 18.32 4.03 -14.25
N GLU A 192 19.58 3.73 -13.98
CA GLU A 192 19.94 2.66 -13.03
C GLU A 192 19.51 2.98 -11.59
N LYS A 193 19.54 4.26 -11.21
CA LYS A 193 19.18 4.72 -9.86
C LYS A 193 18.18 5.87 -9.86
N VAL A 194 17.43 5.97 -8.75
CA VAL A 194 16.69 7.16 -8.34
C VAL A 194 17.16 7.56 -6.94
N GLY A 195 17.91 8.67 -6.84
CA GLY A 195 18.68 8.97 -5.64
C GLY A 195 19.74 7.88 -5.40
N LYS A 196 19.61 7.14 -4.30
CA LYS A 196 20.49 5.99 -3.99
C LYS A 196 19.91 4.64 -4.37
N TYR A 197 18.59 4.59 -4.58
CA TYR A 197 17.85 3.35 -4.79
C TYR A 197 18.09 2.78 -6.18
N ASP A 198 18.43 1.50 -6.26
CA ASP A 198 18.57 0.77 -7.51
C ASP A 198 17.20 0.46 -8.11
N THR A 199 16.98 0.87 -9.35
CA THR A 199 15.69 0.76 -10.03
C THR A 199 15.30 -0.66 -10.39
N GLN A 200 16.25 -1.61 -10.42
CA GLN A 200 15.95 -3.03 -10.62
C GLN A 200 15.11 -3.58 -9.45
N LEU A 201 15.28 -3.02 -8.25
CA LEU A 201 14.60 -3.46 -7.04
C LEU A 201 13.10 -3.19 -7.05
N VAL A 202 12.61 -2.31 -7.93
CA VAL A 202 11.17 -2.08 -8.13
C VAL A 202 10.48 -3.36 -8.60
N ARG A 203 11.10 -4.07 -9.55
CA ARG A 203 10.58 -5.36 -10.03
C ARG A 203 10.58 -6.38 -8.91
N GLU A 204 11.69 -6.49 -8.18
CA GLU A 204 11.84 -7.47 -7.09
C GLU A 204 10.84 -7.20 -5.95
N PHE A 205 10.55 -5.92 -5.66
CA PHE A 205 9.51 -5.56 -4.69
C PHE A 205 8.14 -6.08 -5.11
N TYR A 206 7.72 -5.86 -6.38
CA TYR A 206 6.44 -6.36 -6.87
C TYR A 206 6.38 -7.90 -6.92
N MET A 207 7.47 -8.56 -7.30
CA MET A 207 7.59 -10.02 -7.27
C MET A 207 7.39 -10.56 -5.86
N ALA A 208 8.10 -9.98 -4.88
CA ALA A 208 8.02 -10.35 -3.49
C ALA A 208 6.62 -10.13 -2.90
N VAL A 209 6.02 -8.96 -3.11
CA VAL A 209 4.67 -8.63 -2.62
C VAL A 209 3.63 -9.55 -3.25
N ALA A 210 3.61 -9.67 -4.58
CA ALA A 210 2.57 -10.44 -5.27
C ALA A 210 2.68 -11.94 -4.97
N GLY A 211 3.91 -12.46 -4.89
CA GLY A 211 4.19 -13.84 -4.51
C GLY A 211 3.66 -14.18 -3.14
N ASN A 212 3.90 -13.32 -2.15
CA ASN A 212 3.53 -13.59 -0.77
C ASN A 212 2.09 -13.16 -0.42
N ALA A 213 1.50 -12.23 -1.18
CA ALA A 213 0.07 -11.91 -1.10
C ALA A 213 -0.82 -12.91 -1.86
N GLN A 214 -0.22 -13.85 -2.60
CA GLN A 214 -0.93 -14.85 -3.41
C GLN A 214 -1.87 -14.18 -4.42
N MET A 215 -1.34 -13.20 -5.16
CA MET A 215 -2.07 -12.45 -6.18
C MET A 215 -1.45 -12.60 -7.57
N THR A 216 -2.29 -12.42 -8.58
CA THR A 216 -1.87 -12.17 -9.96
C THR A 216 -1.82 -10.66 -10.14
N LEU A 217 -0.70 -10.13 -10.65
CA LEU A 217 -0.43 -8.71 -10.78
C LEU A 217 0.12 -8.39 -12.18
N HIS A 218 -0.41 -7.36 -12.82
CA HIS A 218 0.12 -6.78 -14.04
C HIS A 218 0.47 -5.31 -13.79
N VAL A 219 1.69 -4.90 -14.13
CA VAL A 219 2.17 -3.52 -14.03
C VAL A 219 2.66 -3.08 -15.41
N ASN A 220 1.88 -2.26 -16.10
CA ASN A 220 2.12 -1.90 -17.50
C ASN A 220 2.42 -0.41 -17.64
N GLN A 221 3.57 -0.07 -18.22
CA GLN A 221 3.87 1.32 -18.61
C GLN A 221 3.17 1.66 -19.92
N ARG A 222 2.32 2.70 -19.89
CA ARG A 222 1.64 3.25 -21.07
C ARG A 222 2.40 4.43 -21.67
N ALA A 223 3.01 5.25 -20.81
CA ALA A 223 3.89 6.37 -21.16
C ALA A 223 4.82 6.69 -19.98
N GLY A 224 5.89 7.45 -20.24
CA GLY A 224 6.78 7.96 -19.18
C GLY A 224 8.24 8.04 -19.61
N LEU A 225 8.96 9.02 -19.06
CA LEU A 225 10.38 9.24 -19.35
C LEU A 225 11.20 9.40 -18.07
N ASN A 226 10.64 10.04 -17.04
CA ASN A 226 11.33 10.23 -15.78
C ASN A 226 11.19 8.98 -14.89
N SER A 227 12.31 8.37 -14.49
CA SER A 227 12.31 7.16 -13.65
C SER A 227 11.55 7.31 -12.35
N HIS A 228 11.66 8.46 -11.67
CA HIS A 228 10.90 8.73 -10.45
C HIS A 228 9.40 8.73 -10.77
N HIS A 229 8.98 9.44 -11.83
CA HIS A 229 7.58 9.57 -12.21
C HIS A 229 6.97 8.21 -12.57
N ILE A 230 7.70 7.38 -13.32
CA ILE A 230 7.31 6.01 -13.69
C ILE A 230 7.05 5.17 -12.43
N ILE A 231 8.00 5.14 -11.50
CA ILE A 231 7.91 4.30 -10.30
C ILE A 231 6.81 4.81 -9.37
N GLU A 232 6.75 6.12 -9.12
CA GLU A 232 5.75 6.67 -8.22
C GLU A 232 4.32 6.50 -8.78
N ALA A 233 4.13 6.68 -10.09
CA ALA A 233 2.87 6.39 -10.76
C ALA A 233 2.48 4.90 -10.64
N SER A 234 3.45 3.97 -10.72
CA SER A 234 3.17 2.53 -10.56
C SER A 234 2.70 2.20 -9.15
N PHE A 235 3.31 2.77 -8.11
CA PHE A 235 2.87 2.60 -6.72
C PHE A 235 1.49 3.21 -6.47
N LYS A 236 1.21 4.38 -7.03
CA LYS A 236 -0.12 5.02 -6.96
C LYS A 236 -1.21 4.18 -7.65
N ALA A 237 -0.93 3.65 -8.83
CA ALA A 237 -1.83 2.77 -9.55
C ALA A 237 -2.07 1.46 -8.78
N PHE A 238 -1.00 0.85 -8.26
CA PHE A 238 -1.09 -0.36 -7.44
C PHE A 238 -1.92 -0.14 -6.18
N ALA A 239 -1.71 0.97 -5.46
CA ALA A 239 -2.46 1.31 -4.26
C ALA A 239 -3.97 1.40 -4.53
N ARG A 240 -4.36 2.09 -5.59
CA ARG A 240 -5.77 2.26 -5.98
C ARG A 240 -6.40 0.97 -6.48
N ALA A 241 -5.67 0.19 -7.27
CA ALA A 241 -6.12 -1.12 -7.73
C ALA A 241 -6.33 -2.06 -6.53
N MET A 242 -5.39 -2.07 -5.57
CA MET A 242 -5.49 -2.89 -4.37
C MET A 242 -6.67 -2.49 -3.51
N ARG A 243 -6.86 -1.19 -3.25
CA ARG A 243 -8.05 -0.66 -2.57
C ARG A 243 -9.34 -1.19 -3.21
N MET A 244 -9.47 -1.05 -4.53
CA MET A 244 -10.66 -1.51 -5.26
C MET A 244 -10.89 -3.02 -5.04
N ALA A 245 -9.83 -3.82 -5.11
CA ALA A 245 -9.90 -5.27 -5.01
C ALA A 245 -10.22 -5.79 -3.60
N VAL A 246 -9.70 -5.14 -2.56
CA VAL A 246 -9.95 -5.51 -1.17
C VAL A 246 -11.27 -4.96 -0.64
N GLU A 247 -11.82 -3.89 -1.21
CA GLU A 247 -13.10 -3.34 -0.77
C GLU A 247 -14.22 -4.40 -0.84
N LEU A 248 -15.16 -4.29 0.10
CA LEU A 248 -16.29 -5.20 0.16
C LEU A 248 -17.27 -4.96 -0.99
N ASP A 249 -17.76 -6.05 -1.56
CA ASP A 249 -18.85 -6.07 -2.52
C ASP A 249 -20.18 -6.20 -1.76
N PRO A 250 -20.99 -5.12 -1.67
CA PRO A 250 -22.24 -5.14 -0.90
C PRO A 250 -23.26 -6.16 -1.45
N ARG A 251 -23.08 -6.65 -2.68
CA ARG A 251 -23.97 -7.64 -3.31
C ARG A 251 -23.50 -9.08 -3.11
N ARG A 252 -22.33 -9.29 -2.52
CA ARG A 252 -21.68 -10.61 -2.43
C ARG A 252 -20.94 -10.85 -1.11
N LEU A 253 -21.34 -10.15 -0.04
CA LEU A 253 -20.65 -10.18 1.25
C LEU A 253 -20.32 -11.60 1.73
N ASP A 254 -21.29 -12.53 1.71
CA ASP A 254 -21.13 -13.84 2.32
C ASP A 254 -20.62 -14.94 1.37
N SER A 255 -20.17 -14.57 0.15
CA SER A 255 -19.69 -15.54 -0.83
C SER A 255 -18.23 -15.33 -1.22
N ILE A 256 -17.57 -16.44 -1.56
CA ILE A 256 -16.26 -16.40 -2.21
C ILE A 256 -16.47 -15.94 -3.66
N PRO A 257 -15.75 -14.93 -4.16
CA PRO A 257 -15.88 -14.44 -5.53
C PRO A 257 -15.16 -15.36 -6.52
N SER A 258 -15.55 -16.65 -6.57
CA SER A 258 -14.95 -17.68 -7.42
C SER A 258 -16.00 -18.71 -7.84
N SER A 259 -16.03 -19.07 -9.14
CA SER A 259 -16.88 -20.16 -9.64
C SER A 259 -16.42 -21.54 -9.13
N LYS A 260 -15.15 -21.70 -8.77
CA LYS A 260 -14.61 -22.92 -8.13
C LYS A 260 -15.10 -23.07 -6.67
N GLY A 261 -15.61 -22.00 -6.06
CA GLY A 261 -15.97 -21.98 -4.64
C GLY A 261 -14.77 -21.81 -3.70
N ALA A 262 -13.55 -21.69 -4.22
CA ALA A 262 -12.32 -21.45 -3.45
C ALA A 262 -11.38 -20.45 -4.16
N LEU A 263 -10.54 -19.77 -3.38
CA LEU A 263 -9.48 -18.82 -3.82
C LEU A 263 -8.12 -19.10 -3.14
N THR A 264 -7.99 -20.31 -2.62
CA THR A 264 -6.78 -20.91 -2.09
C THR A 264 -6.47 -22.14 -2.91
N ASP A 265 -5.19 -22.45 -3.11
CA ASP A 265 -4.81 -23.76 -3.62
C ASP A 265 -5.11 -24.78 -2.52
N ASP A 266 -5.99 -25.75 -2.82
CA ASP A 266 -6.49 -26.77 -1.89
C ASP A 266 -5.38 -27.67 -1.29
N VAL A 267 -4.13 -27.48 -1.72
CA VAL A 267 -2.94 -28.24 -1.30
C VAL A 267 -2.43 -27.80 0.08
N ALA A 268 -2.70 -26.57 0.53
CA ALA A 268 -2.16 -26.05 1.79
C ALA A 268 -2.96 -26.45 3.05
N LEU A 269 -4.10 -27.13 2.91
CA LEU A 269 -4.97 -27.53 4.04
C LEU A 269 -4.98 -29.06 4.29
N GLN A 270 -4.05 -29.82 3.69
CA GLN A 270 -3.94 -31.27 3.88
C GLN A 270 -2.69 -31.73 4.64
N ASN A 271 -1.87 -30.81 5.19
CA ASN A 271 -0.71 -31.16 6.03
C ASN A 271 -0.80 -30.53 7.42
#